data_AF-A0A1C3EAB0-F1
#
_entry.id   AF-A0A1C3EAB0-F1
#
_cell.length_a   1.000
_cell.length_b   1.000
_cell.length_c   1.000
_cell.angle_alpha   90.00
_cell.angle_beta   90.00
_cell.angle_gamma   90.00
#
_symmetry.space_group_name_H-M   'P 1'
#
loop_
_entity.id
_entity.type
_entity.pdbx_description
1 polymer ?
#
loop_
_entity_poly.entity_id
_entity_poly.type
_entity_poly.pdbx_seq_one_letter_code
_entity_poly.pdbx_strand_id
1 'polypeptide(L)'
;MDKLTVSDLLTLEEYARQRASFRKEIMQHKRNRQLPLGRRARLLFENRRTVHYQIQEMLRIEKIFEPDGIDEELAAYNPLIPDGTNLKATLMLEYPDPEERKVALAKLHGVENRVWLQVEGDKKVYPICDEDLERDNGEKTSSVHFLRFELTSSMITAMKQETLLKAGIDHEEMLIEVDVHPEIRQSLTDDLDTPSLN
;
A
#
# COMPACT_ATOMS: atom_id res chain seq x y z
N MET A 1 -1.26 -0.99 -15.06
CA MET A 1 -1.61 0.44 -14.89
C MET A 1 -0.46 1.37 -15.26
N ASP A 2 -0.77 2.59 -15.69
CA ASP A 2 0.25 3.61 -15.99
C ASP A 2 0.79 4.32 -14.73
N LYS A 3 2.10 4.58 -14.72
CA LYS A 3 2.80 5.37 -13.68
C LYS A 3 2.48 6.86 -13.79
N LEU A 4 2.64 7.61 -12.70
CA LEU A 4 2.43 9.06 -12.71
C LEU A 4 3.60 9.75 -13.39
N THR A 5 3.30 10.84 -14.08
CA THR A 5 4.24 11.73 -14.74
C THR A 5 4.00 13.16 -14.27
N VAL A 6 4.94 14.07 -14.54
CA VAL A 6 4.78 15.49 -14.20
C VAL A 6 3.48 16.08 -14.76
N SER A 7 3.04 15.65 -15.95
CA SER A 7 1.78 16.13 -16.55
C SER A 7 0.50 15.71 -15.82
N ASP A 8 0.58 14.72 -14.93
CA ASP A 8 -0.53 14.33 -14.07
C ASP A 8 -0.64 15.22 -12.82
N LEU A 9 0.43 15.94 -12.48
CA LEU A 9 0.54 16.73 -11.27
C LEU A 9 0.05 18.17 -11.49
N LEU A 10 -0.36 18.78 -10.39
CA LEU A 10 -0.84 20.15 -10.36
C LEU A 10 0.28 21.02 -9.83
N THR A 11 0.34 22.27 -10.29
CA THR A 11 1.22 23.24 -9.64
C THR A 11 0.80 23.43 -8.18
N LEU A 12 1.72 23.91 -7.32
CA LEU A 12 1.43 24.16 -5.91
C LEU A 12 0.21 25.09 -5.73
N GLU A 13 0.06 26.08 -6.61
CA GLU A 13 -1.06 27.02 -6.60
C GLU A 13 -2.39 26.33 -6.97
N GLU A 14 -2.41 25.58 -8.08
CA GLU A 14 -3.61 24.86 -8.52
C GLU A 14 -4.04 23.80 -7.51
N TYR A 15 -3.08 23.07 -6.96
CA TYR A 15 -3.35 22.09 -5.91
C TYR A 15 -3.91 22.78 -4.66
N ALA A 16 -3.35 23.91 -4.21
CA ALA A 16 -3.87 24.63 -3.06
C ALA A 16 -5.34 25.04 -3.22
N ARG A 17 -5.76 25.45 -4.43
CA ARG A 17 -7.16 25.80 -4.74
C ARG A 17 -8.10 24.59 -4.70
N GLN A 18 -7.63 23.43 -5.14
CA GLN A 18 -8.44 22.21 -5.28
C GLN A 18 -8.28 21.21 -4.13
N ARG A 19 -7.34 21.45 -3.21
CA ARG A 19 -6.94 20.49 -2.17
C ARG A 19 -8.10 19.99 -1.33
N ALA A 20 -9.05 20.86 -0.99
CA ALA A 20 -10.17 20.49 -0.14
C ALA A 20 -11.08 19.43 -0.78
N SER A 21 -11.44 19.60 -2.05
CA SER A 21 -12.23 18.62 -2.80
C SER A 21 -11.41 17.36 -3.08
N PHE A 22 -10.18 17.53 -3.56
CA PHE A 22 -9.28 16.42 -3.86
C PHE A 22 -9.05 15.52 -2.64
N ARG A 23 -8.76 16.11 -1.47
CA ARG A 23 -8.61 15.37 -0.22
C ARG A 23 -9.89 14.64 0.18
N LYS A 24 -11.06 15.29 0.05
CA LYS A 24 -12.35 14.66 0.39
C LYS A 24 -12.59 13.40 -0.45
N GLU A 25 -12.36 13.48 -1.75
CA GLU A 25 -12.51 12.37 -2.68
C GLU A 25 -11.54 11.23 -2.36
N ILE A 26 -10.27 11.55 -2.07
CA ILE A 26 -9.27 10.54 -1.73
C ILE A 26 -9.55 9.90 -0.37
N MET A 27 -10.03 10.65 0.63
CA MET A 27 -10.42 10.04 1.91
C MET A 27 -11.60 9.08 1.75
N GLN A 28 -12.55 9.38 0.86
CA GLN A 28 -13.63 8.44 0.52
C GLN A 28 -13.07 7.20 -0.18
N HIS A 29 -12.21 7.38 -1.19
CA HIS A 29 -11.54 6.29 -1.90
C HIS A 29 -10.75 5.38 -0.94
N LYS A 30 -9.96 5.97 -0.04
CA LYS A 30 -9.14 5.23 0.94
C LYS A 30 -9.97 4.39 1.92
N ARG A 31 -11.28 4.57 2.06
CA ARG A 31 -12.11 3.70 2.92
C ARG A 31 -12.09 2.25 2.44
N ASN A 32 -12.14 2.05 1.13
CA ASN A 32 -12.13 0.71 0.52
C ASN A 32 -10.71 0.22 0.22
N ARG A 33 -9.70 0.95 0.68
CA ARG A 33 -8.27 0.61 0.51
C ARG A 33 -7.60 0.27 1.83
N GLN A 34 -8.30 0.43 2.94
CA GLN A 34 -7.76 0.21 4.27
C GLN A 34 -8.29 -1.09 4.83
N LEU A 35 -7.37 -1.98 5.18
CA LEU A 35 -7.68 -3.24 5.84
C LEU A 35 -7.01 -3.26 7.22
N PRO A 36 -7.77 -3.03 8.30
CA PRO A 36 -7.28 -3.24 9.66
C PRO A 36 -6.88 -4.71 9.86
N LEU A 37 -5.67 -4.93 10.37
CA LEU A 37 -5.17 -6.23 10.80
C LEU A 37 -5.12 -6.23 12.32
N GLY A 38 -6.26 -6.54 12.93
CA GLY A 38 -6.44 -6.41 14.38
C GLY A 38 -6.39 -4.96 14.86
N ARG A 39 -5.76 -4.72 16.03
CA ARG A 39 -5.79 -3.41 16.72
C ARG A 39 -4.54 -2.55 16.52
N ARG A 40 -3.43 -3.14 16.06
CA ARG A 40 -2.10 -2.51 16.04
C ARG A 40 -1.44 -2.52 14.67
N ALA A 41 -2.12 -3.03 13.65
CA ALA A 41 -1.63 -3.06 12.29
C ALA A 41 -2.75 -2.72 11.30
N ARG A 42 -2.39 -2.08 10.20
CA ARG A 42 -3.29 -1.78 9.09
C ARG A 42 -2.52 -1.85 7.78
N LEU A 43 -3.14 -2.42 6.75
CA LEU A 43 -2.71 -2.28 5.38
C LEU A 43 -3.49 -1.13 4.73
N LEU A 44 -2.77 -0.22 4.07
CA LEU A 44 -3.34 0.66 3.06
C LEU A 44 -2.89 0.14 1.70
N PHE A 45 -3.80 -0.43 0.92
CA PHE A 45 -3.52 -0.85 -0.45
C PHE A 45 -3.38 0.40 -1.32
N GLU A 46 -2.20 0.59 -1.89
CA GLU A 46 -1.87 1.74 -2.71
C GLU A 46 -2.31 1.52 -4.15
N ASN A 47 -2.73 2.58 -4.82
CA ASN A 47 -2.95 2.61 -6.26
C ASN A 47 -2.65 4.00 -6.82
N ARG A 48 -2.82 4.16 -8.12
CA ARG A 48 -2.53 5.43 -8.80
C ARG A 48 -3.17 6.65 -8.11
N ARG A 49 -4.40 6.54 -7.59
CA ARG A 49 -5.11 7.65 -6.92
C ARG A 49 -4.52 7.95 -5.54
N THR A 50 -4.23 6.93 -4.74
CA THR A 50 -3.66 7.14 -3.40
C THR A 50 -2.24 7.69 -3.49
N VAL A 51 -1.45 7.22 -4.47
CA VAL A 51 -0.10 7.68 -4.75
C VAL A 51 -0.10 9.10 -5.29
N HIS A 52 -0.99 9.44 -6.24
CA HIS A 52 -1.11 10.81 -6.75
C HIS A 52 -1.40 11.80 -5.61
N TYR A 53 -2.33 11.46 -4.72
CA TYR A 53 -2.58 12.27 -3.53
C TYR A 53 -1.33 12.45 -2.66
N GLN A 54 -0.58 11.37 -2.46
CA GLN A 54 0.60 11.39 -1.60
C GLN A 54 1.68 12.31 -2.16
N ILE A 55 1.99 12.20 -3.45
CA ILE A 55 2.95 13.08 -4.13
C ILE A 55 2.52 14.55 -4.03
N GLN A 56 1.26 14.85 -4.33
CA GLN A 56 0.75 16.22 -4.25
C GLN A 56 0.85 16.81 -2.84
N GLU A 57 0.59 16.01 -1.80
CA GLU A 57 0.76 16.46 -0.43
C GLU A 57 2.25 16.67 -0.08
N MET A 58 3.16 15.81 -0.54
CA MET A 58 4.60 15.97 -0.34
C MET A 58 5.12 17.24 -1.00
N LEU A 59 4.83 17.44 -2.29
CA LEU A 59 5.21 18.65 -3.02
C LEU A 59 4.71 19.92 -2.30
N ARG A 60 3.48 19.90 -1.77
CA ARG A 60 2.91 21.04 -1.05
C ARG A 60 3.54 21.29 0.31
N ILE A 61 3.78 20.24 1.11
CA ILE A 61 4.32 20.38 2.47
C ILE A 61 5.76 20.88 2.39
N GLU A 62 6.56 20.27 1.52
CA GLU A 62 7.97 20.59 1.34
C GLU A 62 8.21 21.75 0.37
N LYS A 63 7.15 22.27 -0.28
CA LYS A 63 7.19 23.34 -1.28
C LYS A 63 8.14 23.03 -2.45
N ILE A 64 8.07 21.79 -2.94
CA ILE A 64 8.84 21.34 -4.10
C ILE A 64 8.10 21.77 -5.37
N PHE A 65 8.77 22.55 -6.20
CA PHE A 65 8.26 23.01 -7.50
C PHE A 65 9.32 22.98 -8.62
N GLU A 66 10.57 22.68 -8.27
CA GLU A 66 11.65 22.50 -9.24
C GLU A 66 11.53 21.13 -9.92
N PRO A 67 11.79 21.02 -11.24
CA PRO A 67 11.61 19.77 -11.99
C PRO A 67 12.30 18.56 -11.37
N ASP A 68 13.58 18.69 -11.00
CA ASP A 68 14.36 17.58 -10.43
C ASP A 68 13.75 17.05 -9.13
N GLY A 69 13.29 17.95 -8.26
CA GLY A 69 12.63 17.55 -7.01
C GLY A 69 11.27 16.88 -7.25
N ILE A 70 10.53 17.28 -8.29
CA ILE A 70 9.27 16.61 -8.67
C ILE A 70 9.57 15.20 -9.19
N ASP A 71 10.61 15.04 -10.01
CA ASP A 71 11.02 13.75 -10.55
C ASP A 71 11.51 12.80 -9.45
N GLU A 72 12.22 13.31 -8.43
CA GLU A 72 12.61 12.54 -7.24
C GLU A 72 11.39 12.01 -6.47
N GLU A 73 10.38 12.85 -6.21
CA GLU A 73 9.15 12.44 -5.54
C GLU A 73 8.35 11.43 -6.38
N LEU A 74 8.26 11.64 -7.70
CA LEU A 74 7.66 10.67 -8.61
C LEU A 74 8.40 9.34 -8.56
N ALA A 75 9.73 9.34 -8.58
CA ALA A 75 10.54 8.12 -8.52
C ALA A 75 10.37 7.37 -7.19
N ALA A 76 10.26 8.08 -6.07
CA ALA A 76 10.06 7.49 -4.75
C ALA A 76 8.68 6.83 -4.60
N TYR A 77 7.63 7.42 -5.17
CA TYR A 77 6.25 7.00 -4.92
C TYR A 77 5.62 6.15 -6.03
N ASN A 78 6.05 6.30 -7.29
CA ASN A 78 5.57 5.46 -8.40
C ASN A 78 5.71 3.94 -8.20
N PRO A 79 6.76 3.43 -7.51
CA PRO A 79 6.85 2.01 -7.18
C PRO A 79 5.64 1.48 -6.41
N LEU A 80 4.90 2.31 -5.68
CA LEU A 80 3.69 1.92 -4.94
C LEU A 80 2.44 1.78 -5.82
N ILE A 81 2.51 2.09 -7.12
CA ILE A 81 1.41 1.88 -8.05
C ILE A 81 1.46 0.43 -8.57
N PRO A 82 0.38 -0.38 -8.40
CA PRO A 82 0.25 -1.71 -8.99
C PRO A 82 0.51 -1.71 -10.49
N ASP A 83 1.14 -2.76 -11.01
CA ASP A 83 1.38 -2.89 -12.46
C ASP A 83 0.29 -3.66 -13.22
N GLY A 84 -0.57 -4.39 -12.51
CA GLY A 84 -1.63 -5.22 -13.07
C GLY A 84 -1.53 -6.69 -12.66
N THR A 85 -0.36 -7.16 -12.20
CA THR A 85 -0.17 -8.53 -11.69
C THR A 85 0.15 -8.60 -10.20
N ASN A 86 0.37 -7.46 -9.56
CA ASN A 86 0.57 -7.37 -8.13
C ASN A 86 -0.38 -6.40 -7.43
N LEU A 87 -0.47 -6.56 -6.11
CA LEU A 87 -1.04 -5.58 -5.21
C LEU A 87 0.08 -4.90 -4.43
N LYS A 88 -0.01 -3.58 -4.29
CA LYS A 88 0.92 -2.76 -3.51
C LYS A 88 0.24 -2.31 -2.24
N ALA A 89 0.92 -2.38 -1.10
CA ALA A 89 0.37 -1.92 0.16
C ALA A 89 1.42 -1.29 1.07
N THR A 90 0.98 -0.30 1.83
CA THR A 90 1.71 0.27 2.96
C THR A 90 1.22 -0.41 4.25
N LEU A 91 2.09 -1.16 4.91
CA LEU A 91 1.85 -1.65 6.27
C LEU A 91 2.15 -0.54 7.26
N MET A 92 1.23 -0.28 8.20
CA MET A 92 1.43 0.65 9.30
C MET A 92 1.23 -0.07 10.63
N LEU A 93 2.24 0.00 11.50
CA LEU A 93 2.20 -0.46 12.88
C LEU A 93 1.82 0.71 13.80
N GLU A 94 0.62 0.64 14.37
CA GLU A 94 -0.04 1.77 15.00
C GLU A 94 0.09 1.72 16.53
N TYR A 95 1.13 2.40 17.02
CA TYR A 95 1.40 2.62 18.44
C TYR A 95 1.44 4.11 18.74
N PRO A 96 0.36 4.68 19.33
CA PRO A 96 0.26 6.12 19.59
C PRO A 96 1.33 6.60 20.58
N ASP A 97 1.59 5.82 21.63
CA ASP A 97 2.61 6.14 22.63
C ASP A 97 4.02 5.82 22.08
N PRO A 98 4.96 6.79 22.06
CA PRO A 98 6.30 6.59 21.51
C PRO A 98 7.14 5.53 22.25
N GLU A 99 7.00 5.41 23.56
CA GLU A 99 7.77 4.45 24.36
C GLU A 99 7.23 3.03 24.15
N GLU A 100 5.91 2.87 24.16
CA GLU A 100 5.24 1.62 23.76
C GLU A 100 5.64 1.21 22.34
N ARG A 101 5.62 2.16 21.40
CA ARG A 101 6.01 1.92 20.01
C ARG A 101 7.43 1.38 19.93
N LYS A 102 8.39 2.02 20.60
CA LYS A 102 9.80 1.59 20.57
C LYS A 102 9.97 0.17 21.09
N VAL A 103 9.30 -0.19 22.19
CA VAL A 103 9.36 -1.55 22.76
C VAL A 103 8.69 -2.57 21.85
N ALA A 104 7.54 -2.23 21.26
CA ALA A 104 6.82 -3.12 20.36
C ALA A 104 7.59 -3.38 19.05
N LEU A 105 8.13 -2.33 18.42
CA LEU A 105 8.89 -2.44 17.18
C LEU A 105 10.16 -3.28 17.35
N ALA A 106 10.78 -3.28 18.54
CA ALA A 106 11.92 -4.15 18.82
C ALA A 106 11.56 -5.65 18.84
N LYS A 107 10.29 -6.00 19.12
CA LYS A 107 9.79 -7.38 19.12
C LYS A 107 9.24 -7.83 17.76
N LEU A 108 8.87 -6.87 16.91
CA LEU A 108 8.23 -7.11 15.62
C LEU A 108 9.22 -7.13 14.46
N HIS A 109 10.49 -7.41 14.73
CA HIS A 109 11.51 -7.50 13.69
C HIS A 109 11.13 -8.55 12.63
N GLY A 110 11.04 -8.12 11.37
CA GLY A 110 10.69 -9.01 10.26
C GLY A 110 9.20 -9.28 10.12
N VAL A 111 8.33 -8.56 10.84
CA VAL A 111 6.86 -8.71 10.76
C VAL A 111 6.34 -8.45 9.34
N GLU A 112 6.95 -7.54 8.60
CA GLU A 112 6.61 -7.21 7.22
C GLU A 112 6.69 -8.43 6.30
N ASN A 113 7.68 -9.30 6.52
CA ASN A 113 7.88 -10.54 5.75
C ASN A 113 6.89 -11.65 6.13
N ARG A 114 6.10 -11.43 7.18
CA ARG A 114 5.10 -12.38 7.70
C ARG A 114 3.68 -11.96 7.39
N VAL A 115 3.47 -10.78 6.80
CA VAL A 115 2.16 -10.41 6.26
C VAL A 115 1.83 -11.32 5.09
N TRP A 116 0.56 -11.69 4.92
CA TRP A 116 0.15 -12.54 3.81
C TRP A 116 -1.24 -12.18 3.29
N LEU A 117 -1.47 -12.49 2.02
CA LEU A 117 -2.78 -12.56 1.38
C LEU A 117 -3.07 -13.99 0.95
N GLN A 118 -4.34 -14.39 0.93
CA GLN A 118 -4.74 -15.70 0.44
C GLN A 118 -6.07 -15.63 -0.29
N VAL A 119 -6.05 -15.96 -1.58
CA VAL A 119 -7.27 -16.28 -2.33
C VAL A 119 -7.72 -17.68 -1.90
N GLU A 120 -9.00 -17.86 -1.63
CA GLU A 120 -9.54 -19.14 -1.18
C GLU A 120 -9.20 -20.28 -2.17
N GLY A 121 -8.63 -21.37 -1.65
CA GLY A 121 -8.16 -22.50 -2.45
C GLY A 121 -6.70 -22.40 -2.91
N ASP A 122 -6.07 -21.23 -2.80
CA ASP A 122 -4.65 -21.02 -3.13
C ASP A 122 -3.74 -21.03 -1.89
N LYS A 123 -2.42 -21.05 -2.11
CA LYS A 123 -1.42 -20.85 -1.06
C LYS A 123 -1.36 -19.38 -0.62
N LYS A 124 -0.93 -19.14 0.62
CA LYS A 124 -0.60 -17.79 1.10
C LYS A 124 0.48 -17.15 0.22
N VAL A 125 0.25 -15.90 -0.16
CA VAL A 125 1.17 -15.01 -0.86
C VAL A 125 1.80 -14.09 0.17
N TYR A 126 3.11 -14.17 0.33
CA TYR A 126 3.91 -13.27 1.18
C TYR A 126 4.50 -12.16 0.32
N PRO A 127 4.68 -10.94 0.86
CA PRO A 127 5.13 -9.81 0.10
C PRO A 127 6.63 -9.85 -0.15
N ILE A 128 7.05 -9.13 -1.18
CA ILE A 128 8.40 -8.61 -1.32
C ILE A 128 8.39 -7.21 -0.68
N CYS A 129 9.25 -7.00 0.31
CA CYS A 129 9.20 -5.85 1.20
C CYS A 129 10.31 -4.84 0.88
N ASP A 130 9.98 -3.55 1.01
CA ASP A 130 10.92 -2.44 1.13
C ASP A 130 11.99 -2.38 0.02
N GLU A 131 11.61 -2.77 -1.20
CA GLU A 131 12.49 -2.80 -2.38
C GLU A 131 13.05 -1.41 -2.73
N ASP A 132 12.32 -0.37 -2.33
CA ASP A 132 12.60 1.04 -2.64
C ASP A 132 13.36 1.75 -1.50
N LEU A 133 13.66 1.07 -0.39
CA LEU A 133 14.42 1.63 0.74
C LEU A 133 15.89 1.16 0.69
N GLU A 134 16.82 2.11 0.85
CA GLU A 134 18.22 1.74 1.11
C GLU A 134 18.29 0.99 2.44
N ARG A 135 18.80 -0.26 2.37
CA ARG A 135 18.76 -1.29 3.41
C ARG A 135 18.86 -0.76 4.83
N ASP A 136 17.85 -1.10 5.64
CA ASP A 136 17.84 -0.93 7.09
C ASP A 136 19.04 -1.64 7.73
N ASN A 137 19.62 -1.04 8.77
CA ASN A 137 20.82 -1.51 9.48
C ASN A 137 20.55 -2.77 10.33
N GLY A 138 19.38 -3.41 10.17
CA GLY A 138 19.01 -4.70 10.76
C GLY A 138 18.69 -4.67 12.26
N GLU A 139 18.78 -3.52 12.91
CA GLU A 139 18.60 -3.43 14.37
C GLU A 139 17.17 -3.10 14.82
N LYS A 140 16.33 -2.47 13.97
CA LYS A 140 15.00 -1.96 14.39
C LYS A 140 13.97 -2.01 13.26
N THR A 141 12.82 -2.65 13.51
CA THR A 141 11.71 -2.63 12.56
C THR A 141 11.13 -1.22 12.41
N SER A 142 10.75 -0.85 11.19
CA SER A 142 10.07 0.41 10.90
C SER A 142 8.60 0.35 11.33
N SER A 143 7.99 1.49 11.65
CA SER A 143 6.53 1.55 11.82
C SER A 143 5.77 1.50 10.50
N VAL A 144 6.47 1.66 9.37
CA VAL A 144 5.91 1.72 8.02
C VAL A 144 6.75 0.86 7.09
N HIS A 145 6.11 -0.04 6.35
CA HIS A 145 6.75 -0.90 5.34
C HIS A 145 5.99 -0.87 4.02
N PHE A 146 6.70 -0.96 2.91
CA PHE A 146 6.13 -1.08 1.57
C PHE A 146 6.15 -2.52 1.10
N LEU A 147 4.98 -3.03 0.72
CA LEU A 147 4.75 -4.43 0.42
C LEU A 147 4.29 -4.58 -1.02
N ARG A 148 4.86 -5.54 -1.74
CA ARG A 148 4.38 -6.01 -3.05
C ARG A 148 3.96 -7.47 -2.97
N PHE A 149 2.69 -7.75 -3.22
CA PHE A 149 2.15 -9.11 -3.31
C PHE A 149 2.02 -9.48 -4.79
N GLU A 150 2.92 -10.35 -5.27
CA GLU A 150 2.86 -10.86 -6.64
C GLU A 150 1.82 -11.98 -6.76
N LEU A 151 0.86 -11.83 -7.68
CA LEU A 151 -0.24 -12.78 -7.85
C LEU A 151 -0.05 -13.59 -9.13
N THR A 152 -0.44 -14.86 -9.07
CA THR A 152 -0.48 -15.70 -10.27
C THR A 152 -1.72 -15.39 -11.11
N SER A 153 -1.69 -15.74 -12.40
CA SER A 153 -2.87 -15.60 -13.28
C SER A 153 -4.11 -16.33 -12.75
N SER A 154 -3.93 -17.46 -12.04
CA SER A 154 -5.04 -18.20 -11.42
C SER A 154 -5.67 -17.41 -10.27
N MET A 155 -4.84 -16.84 -9.38
CA MET A 155 -5.30 -16.00 -8.28
C MET A 155 -6.04 -14.76 -8.79
N ILE A 156 -5.50 -14.08 -9.82
CA ILE A 156 -6.14 -12.90 -10.42
C ILE A 156 -7.50 -13.27 -11.02
N THR A 157 -7.58 -14.40 -11.73
CA THR A 157 -8.84 -14.89 -12.31
C THR A 157 -9.86 -15.19 -11.21
N ALA A 158 -9.45 -15.86 -10.14
CA ALA A 158 -10.30 -16.18 -9.00
C ALA A 158 -10.80 -14.92 -8.27
N MET A 159 -9.94 -13.92 -8.06
CA MET A 159 -10.33 -12.63 -7.48
C MET A 159 -11.34 -11.89 -8.36
N LYS A 160 -11.19 -11.93 -9.69
CA LYS A 160 -12.16 -11.38 -10.66
C LYS A 160 -13.49 -12.13 -10.67
N GLN A 161 -13.51 -13.38 -10.21
CA GLN A 161 -14.72 -14.18 -9.99
C GLN A 161 -15.27 -14.04 -8.57
N GLU A 162 -14.85 -12.99 -7.84
CA GLU A 162 -15.31 -12.69 -6.48
C GLU A 162 -15.03 -13.81 -5.46
N THR A 163 -13.97 -14.59 -5.69
CA THR A 163 -13.49 -15.60 -4.72
C THR A 163 -13.10 -14.91 -3.40
N LEU A 164 -13.29 -15.59 -2.27
CA LEU A 164 -12.95 -15.04 -0.96
C LEU A 164 -11.45 -14.73 -0.89
N LEU A 165 -11.13 -13.58 -0.29
CA LEU A 165 -9.78 -13.13 -0.04
C LEU A 165 -9.61 -12.97 1.46
N LYS A 166 -8.54 -13.55 2.01
CA LYS A 166 -8.12 -13.39 3.39
C LYS A 166 -6.78 -12.66 3.45
N ALA A 167 -6.52 -12.02 4.58
CA ALA A 167 -5.23 -11.43 4.89
C ALA A 167 -4.86 -11.70 6.34
N GLY A 168 -3.57 -11.65 6.63
CA GLY A 168 -3.11 -11.86 7.99
C GLY A 168 -1.62 -11.59 8.18
N ILE A 169 -1.17 -11.92 9.38
CA ILE A 169 0.23 -11.84 9.80
C ILE A 169 0.54 -13.14 10.54
N ASP A 170 1.58 -13.85 10.09
CA ASP A 170 2.09 -15.09 10.70
C ASP A 170 3.41 -14.81 11.44
N HIS A 171 3.38 -13.90 12.42
CA HIS A 171 4.52 -13.53 13.24
C HIS A 171 4.31 -13.97 14.70
N GLU A 172 5.37 -14.39 15.40
CA GLU A 172 5.29 -14.93 16.77
C GLU A 172 4.64 -13.92 17.75
N GLU A 173 5.00 -12.66 17.62
CA GLU A 173 4.45 -11.55 18.42
C GLU A 173 3.15 -10.94 17.84
N MET A 174 2.71 -11.41 16.66
CA MET A 174 1.53 -10.88 15.98
C MET A 174 0.93 -11.93 15.01
N LEU A 175 0.06 -12.79 15.54
CA LEU A 175 -0.69 -13.78 14.77
C LEU A 175 -2.13 -13.31 14.55
N ILE A 176 -2.47 -12.97 13.30
CA ILE A 176 -3.76 -12.38 12.95
C ILE A 176 -4.24 -12.97 11.62
N GLU A 177 -5.55 -13.23 11.52
CA GLU A 177 -6.25 -13.54 10.28
C GLU A 177 -7.56 -12.75 10.22
N VAL A 178 -7.87 -12.18 9.06
CA VAL A 178 -9.14 -11.50 8.78
C VAL A 178 -9.65 -11.85 7.39
N ASP A 179 -10.97 -11.89 7.25
CA ASP A 179 -11.62 -11.90 5.94
C ASP A 179 -11.59 -10.49 5.35
N VAL A 180 -11.22 -10.37 4.07
CA VAL A 180 -11.24 -9.09 3.36
C VAL A 180 -12.67 -8.79 2.94
N HIS A 181 -13.19 -7.65 3.40
CA HIS A 181 -14.56 -7.23 3.10
C HIS A 181 -14.78 -7.11 1.57
N PRO A 182 -15.96 -7.47 1.03
CA PRO A 182 -16.22 -7.45 -0.41
C PRO A 182 -15.92 -6.12 -1.10
N GLU A 183 -16.19 -4.99 -0.45
CA GLU A 183 -15.90 -3.65 -1.00
C GLU A 183 -14.41 -3.38 -1.16
N ILE A 184 -13.59 -3.86 -0.23
CA ILE A 184 -12.13 -3.76 -0.33
C ILE A 184 -11.66 -4.70 -1.43
N ARG A 185 -12.08 -5.97 -1.37
CA ARG A 185 -11.72 -6.98 -2.37
C ARG A 185 -12.01 -6.50 -3.79
N GLN A 186 -13.19 -5.97 -4.05
CA GLN A 186 -13.53 -5.40 -5.36
C GLN A 186 -12.57 -4.29 -5.75
N SER A 187 -12.30 -3.34 -4.83
CA SER A 187 -11.35 -2.26 -5.12
C SER A 187 -9.94 -2.78 -5.42
N LEU A 188 -9.50 -3.88 -4.82
CA LEU A 188 -8.19 -4.49 -5.12
C LEU A 188 -8.21 -5.20 -6.47
N THR A 189 -9.29 -5.91 -6.79
CA THR A 189 -9.49 -6.58 -8.08
C THR A 189 -9.45 -5.60 -9.26
N ASP A 190 -9.96 -4.38 -9.06
CA ASP A 190 -9.92 -3.31 -10.06
C ASP A 190 -8.47 -2.87 -10.40
N ASP A 191 -7.51 -3.18 -9.54
CA ASP A 191 -6.10 -2.88 -9.81
C ASP A 191 -5.39 -3.93 -10.67
N LEU A 192 -6.04 -5.07 -10.90
CA LEU A 192 -5.45 -6.23 -11.56
C LEU A 192 -5.92 -6.31 -13.02
N ASP A 193 -5.00 -6.58 -13.93
CA ASP A 193 -5.31 -6.77 -15.34
C ASP A 193 -5.92 -8.15 -15.56
N THR A 194 -6.84 -8.27 -16.53
CA THR A 194 -7.39 -9.58 -16.89
C THR A 194 -6.31 -10.39 -17.59
N PRO A 195 -5.94 -11.57 -17.06
CA PRO A 195 -4.90 -12.40 -17.69
C PRO A 195 -5.32 -12.76 -19.11
N SER A 196 -4.43 -12.60 -20.07
CA SER A 196 -4.66 -13.08 -21.43
C SER A 196 -4.63 -14.62 -21.43
N LEU A 197 -5.69 -15.23 -21.96
CA LEU A 197 -5.70 -16.65 -22.28
C LEU A 197 -4.75 -16.85 -23.47
N ASN A 198 -3.54 -17.32 -23.22
CA ASN A 198 -2.70 -17.90 -24.26
C ASN A 198 -3.12 -19.33 -24.51
#